data_AF-A0A3B9FKU2-F1
#
_entry.id   AF-A0A3B9FKU2-F1
#
_cell.length_a   1.000
_cell.length_b   1.000
_cell.length_c   1.000
_cell.angle_alpha   90.00
_cell.angle_beta   90.00
_cell.angle_gamma   90.00
#
_symmetry.space_group_name_H-M   'P 1'
#
loop_
_entity.id
_entity.type
_entity.pdbx_description
1 polymer ?
#
loop_
_entity_poly.entity_id
_entity_poly.type
_entity_poly.pdbx_seq_one_letter_code
_entity_poly.pdbx_strand_id
1 'polypeptide(L)'
;MKTKFLVPFLLGWAGALVQAGKSPNVLLIMSDDMGYSDLGCFGGEIRTPHLDSLAQGGVRFTNFYSENMCWVSRASMLTGVYHRTSLKNG
;
A
#
# COMPACT_ATOMS: atom_id res chain seq x y z
N MET A 1 -34.48 -4.24 -62.34
CA MET A 1 -34.92 -5.28 -61.38
C MET A 1 -33.78 -5.58 -60.43
N LYS A 2 -33.99 -5.31 -59.13
CA LYS A 2 -33.43 -5.97 -57.91
C LYS A 2 -31.90 -6.27 -57.94
N THR A 3 -31.05 -5.65 -57.11
CA THR A 3 -30.87 -5.93 -55.66
C THR A 3 -29.95 -4.87 -55.02
N LYS A 4 -30.44 -3.99 -54.12
CA LYS A 4 -30.31 -4.02 -52.63
C LYS A 4 -28.86 -4.19 -52.14
N PHE A 5 -28.09 -3.10 -51.97
CA PHE A 5 -27.88 -2.30 -50.74
C PHE A 5 -27.46 -3.07 -49.47
N LEU A 6 -26.32 -2.61 -48.93
CA LEU A 6 -25.95 -2.47 -47.51
C LEU A 6 -25.79 -3.74 -46.66
N VAL A 7 -24.53 -4.11 -46.45
CA VAL A 7 -24.08 -4.74 -45.20
C VAL A 7 -23.12 -3.75 -44.52
N PRO A 8 -23.54 -3.04 -43.46
CA PRO A 8 -22.58 -2.37 -42.60
C PRO A 8 -22.04 -3.43 -41.64
N PHE A 9 -20.79 -3.83 -41.84
CA PHE A 9 -20.01 -4.60 -40.86
C PHE A 9 -19.56 -3.63 -39.75
N LEU A 10 -20.53 -3.15 -38.96
CA LEU A 10 -20.34 -2.30 -37.79
C LEU A 10 -20.85 -3.04 -36.53
N LEU A 11 -20.43 -4.29 -36.36
CA LEU A 11 -20.65 -4.99 -35.10
C LEU A 11 -19.43 -4.80 -34.19
N GLY A 12 -19.59 -3.85 -33.26
CA GLY A 12 -19.27 -4.16 -31.87
C GLY A 12 -17.84 -3.93 -31.42
N TRP A 13 -17.25 -2.77 -31.72
CA TRP A 13 -16.21 -2.22 -30.85
C TRP A 13 -16.87 -1.36 -29.76
N ALA A 14 -17.72 -2.00 -28.94
CA ALA A 14 -18.12 -1.42 -27.67
C ALA A 14 -16.95 -1.62 -26.70
N GLY A 15 -15.95 -0.74 -26.81
CA GLY A 15 -14.95 -0.58 -25.78
C GLY A 15 -15.70 -0.19 -24.51
N ALA A 16 -15.91 -1.15 -23.62
CA ALA A 16 -16.34 -0.85 -22.27
C ALA A 16 -15.23 0.03 -21.67
N LEU A 17 -15.53 1.32 -21.52
CA LEU A 17 -14.71 2.21 -20.70
C LEU A 17 -14.77 1.64 -19.29
N VAL A 18 -13.78 0.83 -18.94
CA VAL A 18 -13.53 0.45 -17.55
C VAL A 18 -13.30 1.77 -16.83
N GLN A 19 -14.31 2.19 -16.06
CA GLN A 19 -14.18 3.29 -15.12
C GLN A 19 -13.01 2.92 -14.22
N ALA A 20 -11.87 3.58 -14.39
CA ALA A 20 -10.75 3.45 -13.46
C ALA A 20 -11.32 3.71 -12.06
N GLY A 21 -11.31 2.68 -11.21
CA GLY A 21 -11.82 2.79 -9.86
C GLY A 21 -11.15 3.98 -9.17
N LYS A 22 -11.89 4.71 -8.34
CA LYS A 22 -11.32 5.82 -7.58
C LYS A 22 -10.11 5.30 -6.81
N SER A 23 -8.96 5.93 -6.99
CA SER A 23 -7.76 5.61 -6.22
C SER A 23 -8.08 5.72 -4.72
N PRO A 24 -7.70 4.74 -3.91
CA PRO A 24 -7.92 4.82 -2.48
C PRO A 24 -7.08 5.95 -1.88
N ASN A 25 -7.58 6.56 -0.80
CA ASN A 25 -6.75 7.43 0.03
C ASN A 25 -5.77 6.56 0.82
N VAL A 26 -4.50 6.95 0.85
CA VAL A 26 -3.46 6.25 1.58
C VAL A 26 -3.01 7.13 2.76
N LEU A 27 -3.16 6.61 3.98
CA LEU A 27 -2.65 7.22 5.21
C LEU A 27 -1.53 6.35 5.77
N LEU A 28 -0.32 6.89 5.85
CA LEU A 28 0.83 6.25 6.46
C LEU A 28 1.05 6.82 7.87
N ILE A 29 0.89 5.98 8.89
CA ILE A 29 1.17 6.31 10.28
C ILE A 29 2.45 5.58 10.69
N MET A 30 3.47 6.33 11.09
CA MET A 30 4.75 5.80 11.58
C MET A 30 5.06 6.40 12.94
N SER A 31 5.37 5.55 13.91
CA SER A 31 5.91 5.94 15.22
C SER A 31 7.43 5.82 15.25
N ASP A 32 8.10 6.73 15.93
CA ASP A 32 9.55 6.64 16.19
C ASP A 32 9.80 5.73 17.40
N ASP A 33 10.85 4.90 17.33
CA ASP A 33 11.35 4.04 18.41
C ASP A 33 10.34 3.10 19.11
N MET A 34 9.22 2.78 18.45
CA MET A 34 8.23 1.85 19.00
C MET A 34 8.75 0.41 18.96
N GLY A 35 8.77 -0.23 20.13
CA GLY A 35 9.12 -1.64 20.29
C GLY A 35 8.00 -2.58 19.85
N TYR A 36 8.39 -3.78 19.39
CA TYR A 36 7.43 -4.83 19.01
C TYR A 36 6.47 -5.20 20.15
N SER A 37 6.96 -5.18 21.39
CA SER A 37 6.21 -5.50 22.61
C SER A 37 5.41 -4.31 23.18
N ASP A 38 5.40 -3.14 22.53
CA ASP A 38 4.67 -1.99 23.05
C ASP A 38 3.17 -2.08 22.73
N LEU A 39 2.80 -2.72 21.62
CA LEU A 39 1.41 -2.78 21.18
C LEU A 39 0.66 -3.92 21.86
N GLY A 40 -0.54 -3.63 22.38
CA GLY A 40 -1.44 -4.63 22.96
C GLY A 40 -1.75 -5.78 22.00
N CYS A 41 -1.89 -5.49 20.71
CA CYS A 41 -2.09 -6.50 19.67
C CYS A 41 -0.89 -7.44 19.47
N PHE A 42 0.31 -7.15 19.99
CA PHE A 42 1.45 -8.07 20.01
C PHE A 42 1.71 -8.68 21.39
N GLY A 43 0.80 -8.45 22.36
CA GLY A 43 0.93 -8.93 23.74
C GLY A 43 1.59 -7.91 24.68
N GLY A 44 1.70 -6.65 24.27
CA GLY A 44 2.23 -5.56 25.09
C GLY A 44 1.31 -5.14 26.24
N GLU A 45 1.90 -4.53 27.26
CA GLU A 45 1.19 -4.05 28.47
C GLU A 45 0.55 -2.67 28.27
N ILE A 46 0.99 -1.91 27.27
CA ILE A 46 0.48 -0.56 27.01
C ILE A 46 -0.89 -0.66 26.34
N ARG A 47 -1.86 0.09 26.87
CA ARG A 47 -3.22 0.12 26.34
C ARG A 47 -3.28 0.90 25.02
N THR A 48 -3.35 0.19 23.89
CA THR A 48 -3.36 0.76 22.52
C THR A 48 -4.65 0.49 21.73
N PRO A 49 -5.84 0.89 22.24
CA PRO A 49 -7.13 0.35 21.77
C PRO A 49 -7.44 0.71 20.31
N HIS A 50 -6.97 1.85 19.82
CA HIS A 50 -7.15 2.25 18.42
C HIS A 50 -6.28 1.42 17.47
N LEU A 51 -5.02 1.13 17.85
CA LEU A 51 -4.13 0.29 17.05
C LEU A 51 -4.56 -1.18 17.10
N ASP A 52 -5.06 -1.63 18.25
CA ASP A 52 -5.61 -2.97 18.41
C ASP A 52 -6.84 -3.18 17.53
N SER A 53 -7.74 -2.19 17.47
CA SER A 53 -8.89 -2.23 16.57
C SER A 53 -8.49 -2.25 15.09
N LEU A 54 -7.45 -1.50 14.70
CA LEU A 54 -6.91 -1.54 13.34
C LEU A 54 -6.33 -2.91 12.99
N ALA A 55 -5.62 -3.54 13.93
CA ALA A 55 -5.05 -4.87 13.76
C ALA A 55 -6.14 -5.96 13.68
N GLN A 56 -7.24 -5.84 14.43
CA GLN A 56 -8.37 -6.77 14.38
C GLN A 56 -9.17 -6.66 13.08
N GLY A 57 -9.37 -5.44 12.56
CA GLY A 57 -10.10 -5.19 11.32
C GLY A 57 -9.26 -5.27 10.04
N GLY A 58 -7.97 -5.56 10.16
CA GLY A 58 -7.00 -5.47 9.08
C GLY A 58 -6.03 -6.65 9.02
N VAL A 59 -4.86 -6.39 8.42
CA VAL A 59 -3.76 -7.36 8.34
C VAL A 59 -2.69 -6.95 9.33
N ARG A 60 -2.24 -7.91 10.14
CA ARG A 60 -1.16 -7.72 11.12
C ARG A 60 0.09 -8.49 10.69
N PHE A 61 1.20 -7.79 10.49
CA PHE A 61 2.49 -8.40 10.20
C PHE A 61 3.22 -8.76 11.50
N THR A 62 3.50 -10.04 11.72
CA THR A 62 4.30 -10.51 12.87
C THR A 62 5.80 -10.53 12.59
N ASN A 63 6.19 -10.47 11.30
CA ASN A 63 7.58 -10.44 10.83
C ASN A 63 7.79 -9.21 9.94
N PHE A 64 7.86 -8.03 10.56
CA PHE A 64 8.18 -6.77 9.90
C PHE A 64 9.56 -6.29 10.35
N TYR A 65 10.40 -5.85 9.42
CA TYR A 65 11.78 -5.44 9.68
C TYR A 65 11.97 -3.96 9.35
N SER A 66 12.59 -3.23 10.27
CA SER A 66 13.10 -1.88 10.07
C SER A 66 14.62 -1.89 9.91
N GLU A 67 15.16 -0.78 9.42
CA GLU A 67 16.60 -0.55 9.41
C GLU A 67 17.09 -0.13 10.80
N ASN A 68 18.40 -0.27 11.01
CA ASN A 68 19.05 -0.08 12.32
C ASN A 68 18.99 1.36 12.85
N MET A 69 18.55 2.33 12.03
CA MET A 69 18.50 3.75 12.36
C MET A 69 17.22 4.37 11.79
N CYS A 70 16.58 5.27 12.54
CA CYS A 70 15.27 5.82 12.18
C CYS A 70 15.30 6.61 10.86
N TRP A 71 16.38 7.37 10.62
CA TRP A 71 16.54 8.13 9.39
C TRP A 71 16.74 7.24 8.16
N VAL A 72 17.45 6.11 8.31
CA VAL A 72 17.63 5.12 7.23
C VAL A 72 16.31 4.42 6.95
N SER A 73 15.59 3.98 7.99
CA SER A 73 14.25 3.38 7.86
C SER A 73 13.29 4.30 7.13
N ARG A 74 13.24 5.59 7.51
CA ARG A 74 12.38 6.59 6.85
C ARG A 74 12.79 6.81 5.39
N ALA A 75 14.09 6.92 5.11
CA ALA A 75 14.58 7.09 3.75
C ALA A 75 14.22 5.89 2.86
N SER A 76 14.44 4.66 3.33
CA SER A 76 14.08 3.45 2.60
C SER A 76 12.56 3.31 2.41
N MET A 77 11.75 3.69 3.41
CA MET A 77 10.28 3.67 3.31
C MET A 77 9.76 4.67 2.28
N LEU A 78 10.32 5.88 2.22
CA LEU A 78 9.86 6.94 1.31
C LEU A 78 10.37 6.74 -0.13
N THR A 79 11.56 6.18 -0.30
CA THR A 79 12.20 6.02 -1.62
C THR A 79 12.03 4.62 -2.22
N GLY A 80 11.70 3.61 -1.41
CA GLY A 80 11.72 2.21 -1.82
C GLY A 80 13.12 1.65 -2.06
N VAL A 81 14.17 2.38 -1.68
CA VAL A 81 15.57 2.00 -1.92
C VAL A 81 16.21 1.47 -0.63
N TYR A 82 16.83 0.30 -0.74
CA TYR A 82 17.57 -0.31 0.38
C TYR A 82 18.81 0.50 0.76
N HIS A 83 19.19 0.50 2.04
CA HIS A 83 20.19 1.39 2.64
C HIS A 83 21.62 1.30 2.10
N ARG A 84 21.92 0.36 1.18
CA ARG A 84 23.26 0.15 0.56
C ARG A 84 23.86 1.40 -0.11
N THR A 85 23.10 2.48 -0.25
CA THR A 85 23.49 3.69 -1.01
C THR A 85 23.73 4.92 -0.15
N SER A 86 23.34 4.96 1.14
CA SER A 86 23.35 6.23 1.89
C SER A 86 24.67 6.58 2.60
N LEU A 87 25.62 5.65 2.75
CA LEU A 87 26.89 5.89 3.46
C LEU A 87 28.12 5.95 2.54
N LYS A 88 27.95 5.87 1.22
CA LYS A 88 29.12 5.85 0.32
C LYS A 88 29.84 7.19 0.18
N ASN A 89 29.18 8.31 0.51
CA ASN A 89 29.72 9.66 0.32
C ASN A 89 29.54 10.57 1.56
N GLY A 90 29.67 10.00 2.77
CA GLY A 90 29.72 10.77 4.02
C GLY A 90 31.16 10.95 4.49
#